data_AF-A0A967V4Z2-F1
#
_entry.id   AF-A0A967V4Z2-F1
#
_cell.length_a   1.000
_cell.length_b   1.000
_cell.length_c   1.000
_cell.angle_alpha   90.00
_cell.angle_beta   90.00
_cell.angle_gamma   90.00
#
_symmetry.space_group_name_H-M   'P 1'
#
loop_
_entity.id
_entity.type
_entity.pdbx_description
1 polymer ?
#
loop_
_entity_poly.entity_id
_entity_poly.type
_entity_poly.pdbx_seq_one_letter_code
_entity_poly.pdbx_strand_id
1 'polypeptide(L)' 'MKDNADYTVVEWGTMPITGNVLSDQLIRFNGYYAQKKCPHVLRRVVVWDKENEREIVLLTNHLKFGANTIAAIYKDR' A
#
# COMPACT_ATOMS: atom_id res chain seq x y z
N MET A 1 -1.24 -5.72 -11.06
CA MET A 1 -1.19 -6.66 -9.93
C MET A 1 -2.11 -7.81 -10.33
N LYS A 2 -1.66 -9.06 -10.32
CA LYS A 2 -2.57 -10.18 -10.59
C LYS A 2 -3.63 -10.11 -9.48
N ASP A 3 -4.92 -10.04 -9.82
CA ASP A 3 -6.02 -9.66 -8.92
C ASP A 3 -6.14 -10.48 -7.62
N ASN A 4 -5.37 -11.56 -7.49
CA ASN A 4 -5.41 -12.51 -6.38
C ASN A 4 -4.06 -12.64 -5.67
N ALA A 5 -3.39 -11.53 -5.36
CA ALA A 5 -2.25 -11.60 -4.44
C ALA A 5 -2.79 -11.98 -3.06
N ASP A 6 -2.46 -13.18 -2.58
CA ASP A 6 -2.81 -13.64 -1.24
C ASP A 6 -1.90 -12.98 -0.20
N TYR A 7 -2.49 -12.21 0.70
CA TYR A 7 -1.80 -11.50 1.77
C TYR A 7 -2.67 -11.43 3.03
N THR A 8 -1.99 -11.30 4.17
CA THR A 8 -2.63 -11.04 5.45
C THR A 8 -2.29 -9.63 5.89
N VAL A 9 -3.30 -8.89 6.34
CA VAL A 9 -3.11 -7.60 7.01
C VAL A 9 -2.57 -7.88 8.41
N VAL A 10 -1.34 -7.43 8.66
CA VAL A 10 -0.64 -7.58 9.94
C VAL A 10 -1.02 -6.43 10.86
N GLU A 11 -1.10 -5.21 10.31
CA GLU A 11 -1.37 -4.01 11.08
C GLU A 11 -2.08 -2.97 10.21
N TRP A 12 -2.90 -2.13 10.83
CA TRP A 12 -3.49 -0.96 10.19
C TRP A 12 -2.64 0.25 10.52
N GLY A 13 -2.23 0.98 9.48
CA GLY A 13 -1.50 2.23 9.66
C GLY A 13 -2.39 3.34 10.20
N THR A 14 -1.77 4.43 10.65
CA THR A 14 -2.52 5.62 11.07
C THR A 14 -3.17 6.25 9.85
N MET A 15 -4.51 6.22 9.81
CA MET A 15 -5.28 6.89 8.77
C MET A 15 -5.01 8.40 8.81
N PRO A 16 -4.59 9.01 7.69
CA PRO A 16 -4.44 10.45 7.64
C PRO A 16 -5.83 11.11 7.75
N ILE A 17 -5.91 12.17 8.56
CA ILE A 17 -7.15 12.94 8.79
C ILE A 17 -7.59 13.67 7.51
N THR A 18 -6.66 13.92 6.59
CA THR A 18 -6.87 14.65 5.34
C THR A 18 -6.16 13.94 4.18
N GLY A 19 -6.67 14.07 2.96
CA GLY A 19 -6.05 13.53 1.74
C GLY A 19 -6.97 12.58 0.96
N ASN A 20 -6.42 11.96 -0.08
CA ASN A 20 -7.14 10.99 -0.92
C ASN A 20 -6.77 9.53 -0.59
N VAL A 21 -6.09 9.30 0.53
CA VAL A 21 -5.76 7.95 0.99
C VAL A 21 -7.02 7.29 1.53
N LEU A 22 -7.38 6.14 0.95
CA LEU A 22 -8.51 5.32 1.34
C LEU A 22 -8.14 4.20 2.31
N SER A 23 -6.89 3.75 2.28
CA SER A 23 -6.41 2.66 3.14
C SER A 23 -4.92 2.73 3.35
N ASP A 24 -4.48 2.34 4.54
CA ASP A 24 -3.07 2.18 4.89
C ASP A 24 -2.90 0.94 5.78
N GLN A 25 -2.17 -0.05 5.28
CA GLN A 25 -2.08 -1.37 5.89
C GLN A 25 -0.66 -1.89 5.79
N LEU A 26 -0.15 -2.51 6.85
CA LEU A 26 1.00 -3.40 6.75
C LEU A 26 0.49 -4.79 6.40
N ILE A 27 0.98 -5.33 5.28
CA ILE A 27 0.63 -6.64 4.77
C ILE A 27 1.84 -7.56 4.72
N ARG A 28 1.59 -8.85 4.83
CA ARG A 28 2.56 -9.91 4.54
C ARG A 28 1.99 -10.80 3.44
N PHE A 29 2.78 -11.11 2.42
CA PHE A 29 2.35 -12.05 1.41
C PHE A 29 2.30 -13.47 1.97
N ASN A 30 1.25 -14.21 1.61
CA ASN A 30 1.06 -15.59 2.05
C ASN A 30 1.67 -16.61 1.07
N GLY A 31 1.83 -16.24 -0.21
CA GLY A 31 2.39 -17.13 -1.22
C GLY A 31 3.81 -17.60 -0.89
N TYR A 32 4.07 -18.91 -0.99
CA TYR A 32 5.37 -19.54 -0.67
C TYR A 32 6.57 -18.86 -1.37
N TYR A 33 6.46 -18.63 -2.68
CA TYR A 33 7.51 -17.93 -3.44
C TYR A 33 7.59 -16.43 -3.13
N ALA A 34 6.46 -15.81 -2.78
CA ALA A 34 6.42 -14.40 -2.42
C ALA A 34 7.11 -14.17 -1.07
N GLN A 35 6.90 -15.04 -0.08
CA GLN A 35 7.62 -15.01 1.20
C GLN A 35 9.12 -15.27 1.03
N LYS A 36 9.52 -16.18 0.14
CA LYS A 36 10.95 -16.41 -0.14
C LYS A 36 11.64 -15.20 -0.77
N LYS A 37 10.94 -14.44 -1.63
CA LYS A 37 11.49 -13.26 -2.30
C LYS A 37 11.39 -11.99 -1.46
N CYS A 38 10.31 -11.85 -0.70
CA CYS A 38 10.02 -10.74 0.19
C CYS A 38 9.56 -11.28 1.56
N PRO A 39 10.51 -11.62 2.45
CA PRO A 39 10.19 -12.12 3.79
C PRO A 39 9.69 -11.03 4.73
N HIS A 40 9.81 -9.76 4.33
CA HIS A 40 9.46 -8.60 5.12
C HIS A 40 8.02 -8.15 4.89
N VAL A 41 7.45 -7.49 5.90
CA VAL A 41 6.16 -6.79 5.76
C VAL A 41 6.29 -5.64 4.76
N LEU A 42 5.23 -5.43 3.99
CA LEU A 42 5.11 -4.32 3.06
C LEU A 42 3.95 -3.44 3.50
N ARG A 43 4.04 -2.15 3.20
CA ARG A 43 2.94 -1.22 3.37
C ARG A 43 2.14 -1.14 2.08
N ARG A 44 0.84 -1.40 2.19
CA ARG A 44 -0.17 -1.25 1.16
C ARG A 44 -0.95 0.03 1.44
N VAL A 45 -0.81 1.01 0.57
CA VAL A 45 -1.57 2.27 0.62
C VAL A 45 -2.53 2.30 -0.56
N VAL A 46 -3.82 2.45 -0.30
CA VAL A 46 -4.83 2.65 -1.35
C VAL A 46 -5.15 4.13 -1.43
N VAL A 47 -5.10 4.69 -2.62
CA VAL A 47 -5.35 6.11 -2.89
C VAL A 47 -6.44 6.21 -3.94
N TRP A 48 -7.40 7.11 -3.72
CA TRP A 48 -8.36 7.49 -4.74
C TRP A 48 -7.74 8.51 -5.68
N ASP A 49 -7.57 8.15 -6.94
CA ASP A 49 -7.19 9.09 -7.98
C ASP A 49 -8.43 9.70 -8.62
N LYS A 50 -8.73 10.94 -8.22
CA LYS A 50 -9.89 11.69 -8.71
C LYS A 50 -9.79 12.01 -10.21
N GLU A 51 -8.58 12.10 -10.76
CA GLU A 51 -8.39 12.49 -12.17
C GLU A 51 -8.75 11.35 -13.13
N ASN A 52 -8.39 10.12 -12.78
CA ASN A 52 -8.71 8.94 -13.57
C ASN A 52 -9.87 8.12 -12.98
N GLU A 53 -10.56 8.66 -11.97
CA GLU A 53 -11.69 8.07 -11.24
C GLU A 53 -11.46 6.60 -10.86
N ARG A 54 -10.29 6.30 -10.27
CA ARG A 54 -9.88 4.94 -9.97
C ARG A 54 -9.09 4.83 -8.67
N GLU A 55 -9.09 3.62 -8.11
CA GLU A 55 -8.19 3.29 -7.00
C GLU A 55 -6.78 2.96 -7.50
N ILE A 56 -5.79 3.53 -6.84
CA ILE A 56 -4.38 3.20 -7.02
C ILE A 56 -3.89 2.50 -5.77
N VAL A 57 -3.38 1.28 -5.94
CA VAL A 57 -2.77 0.50 -4.86
C VAL A 57 -1.25 0.64 -4.94
N LEU A 58 -0.66 1.26 -3.92
CA LEU A 58 0.78 1.42 -3.77
C LEU A 58 1.30 0.38 -2.78
N LEU A 59 2.36 -0.34 -3.17
CA LEU A 59 3.07 -1.29 -2.32
C LEU A 59 4.49 -0.78 -2.10
N THR A 60 4.88 -0.56 -0.85
CA THR A 60 6.19 -0.03 -0.50
C THR A 60 6.77 -0.69 0.75
N ASN A 61 8.09 -0.87 0.79
CA ASN A 61 8.83 -1.25 1.99
C ASN A 61 9.24 -0.02 2.84
N HIS A 62 8.94 1.20 2.38
CA HIS A 62 9.25 2.44 3.09
C HIS A 62 8.19 2.75 4.15
N LEU A 63 8.46 2.32 5.38
CA LEU A 63 7.52 2.49 6.50
C LEU A 63 7.64 3.85 7.21
N LYS A 64 8.70 4.62 6.95
CA LYS A 64 9.02 5.85 7.70
C LYS A 64 8.15 7.06 7.32
N PHE A 65 7.60 7.09 6.12
CA PHE A 65 6.81 8.23 5.65
C PHE A 65 5.32 8.04 5.92
N GLY A 66 4.58 9.13 6.10
CA GLY A 66 3.12 9.06 6.19
C GLY A 66 2.49 8.63 4.86
N ALA A 67 1.29 8.04 4.92
CA ALA A 67 0.57 7.56 3.73
C ALA A 67 0.35 8.66 2.68
N ASN A 68 0.10 9.91 3.11
CA ASN A 68 -0.03 11.07 2.22
C ASN A 68 1.27 11.39 1.47
N THR A 69 2.42 11.31 2.16
CA THR A 69 3.72 11.55 1.52
C THR A 69 4.03 10.47 0.49
N ILE A 70 3.70 9.21 0.80
CA ILE A 70 3.85 8.08 -0.13
C ILE A 70 2.96 8.29 -1.36
N ALA A 71 1.70 8.68 -1.16
CA ALA A 71 0.76 8.97 -2.24
C ALA A 71 1.25 10.12 -3.14
N ALA A 72 1.79 11.20 -2.55
CA ALA A 72 2.32 12.34 -3.30
C ALA A 72 3.51 11.95 -4.18
N ILE A 73 4.49 11.21 -3.62
CA ILE A 73 5.68 10.77 -4.38
C ILE A 73 5.32 9.91 -5.60
N TYR A 74 4.25 9.13 -5.52
CA TYR A 74 3.82 8.27 -6.62
C TYR A 74 2.95 8.96 -7.67
N LYS A 75 2.37 10.14 -7.40
CA LYS A 75 1.71 10.96 -8.43
C LYS A 75 2.71 11.64 -9.38
N ASP A 76 3.94 11.87 -8.92
CA ASP A 76 4.99 12.58 -9.67
C ASP A 76 5.86 11.67 -10.56
N ARG A 77 5.50 10.38 -10.75
CA ARG A 77 6.23 9.42 -11.61
C ARG A 77 5.36 8.86 -12.72
#